data_AF-A0A6J6E428-F1
#
_entry.id   AF-A0A6J6E428-F1
#
_cell.length_a   1.000
_cell.length_b   1.000
_cell.length_c   1.000
_cell.angle_alpha   90.00
_cell.angle_beta   90.00
_cell.angle_gamma   90.00
#
_symmetry.space_group_name_H-M   'P 1'
#
loop_
_entity.id
_entity.type
_entity.pdbx_description
1 polymer ?
#
loop_
_entity_poly.entity_id
_entity_poly.type
_entity_poly.pdbx_seq_one_letter_code
_entity_poly.pdbx_strand_id
1 'polypeptide(L)'
;MNTLRGWWRRRRAALSSLPGRMPRLPDIVDDTTMTAASQDAAEADVMSGAYDEFLFAEENLVQMPYERMVDDQLALTQQRLRDHARRAVLRERQKLISVQSDVQQLEHRRAGVLEQIEVKETKLADELEILEGRRTGRAELLWPGTPPQQTTLPNAFLRLMMPYTVFFIVGLVDVFIIFFSFRELFPAAFWEPVLFTAPAVGVQVVFPHFIGDRINLLVRGFKHRLLLVAELAILTAVWIGFVLTLASMRMNFIRVTNQDISDEMYIAVYVGSICMLLGLGLWLLLVAVRHNPHEVTYARVNFALGMLRRRARILEQKAVAAGASIPAIQASLDVAESGFRDAIDTARIELAEATKSVYRRALINATRNVDFTSSYLGIAHPNANSSRERMIKERADGRKRRAEHSVRLSSSNNVTVPPSPDAFDDVEGNVS
;
A
#
# COMPACT_ATOMS: atom_id res chain seq x y z
N MET A 1 -22.73 -3.37 8.37
CA MET A 1 -22.07 -4.69 8.52
C MET A 1 -21.94 -5.51 7.22
N ASN A 2 -22.64 -5.19 6.12
CA ASN A 2 -22.60 -6.00 4.88
C ASN A 2 -21.40 -5.73 3.94
N THR A 3 -20.66 -4.64 4.13
CA THR A 3 -19.51 -4.26 3.27
C THR A 3 -18.23 -5.05 3.60
N LEU A 4 -17.99 -5.35 4.88
CA LEU A 4 -16.82 -6.12 5.34
C LEU A 4 -16.89 -7.60 4.94
N ARG A 5 -18.07 -8.22 4.97
CA ARG A 5 -18.27 -9.60 4.50
C ARG A 5 -18.06 -9.74 2.98
N GLY A 6 -18.45 -8.73 2.21
CA GLY A 6 -18.22 -8.68 0.76
C GLY A 6 -16.74 -8.50 0.39
N TRP A 7 -15.97 -7.76 1.19
CA TRP A 7 -14.52 -7.61 1.01
C TRP A 7 -13.77 -8.91 1.34
N TRP A 8 -14.12 -9.59 2.43
CA TRP A 8 -13.54 -10.90 2.77
C TRP A 8 -13.90 -12.00 1.77
N ARG A 9 -15.13 -12.02 1.23
CA ARG A 9 -15.51 -12.96 0.16
C ARG A 9 -14.79 -12.67 -1.16
N ARG A 10 -14.60 -11.40 -1.55
CA ARG A 10 -13.81 -11.05 -2.75
C ARG A 10 -12.33 -11.37 -2.58
N ARG A 11 -11.77 -11.20 -1.38
CA ARG A 11 -10.38 -11.58 -1.09
C ARG A 11 -10.18 -13.10 -1.07
N ARG A 12 -11.15 -13.86 -0.52
CA ARG A 12 -11.17 -15.32 -0.61
C ARG A 12 -11.38 -15.82 -2.04
N ALA A 13 -12.22 -15.17 -2.85
CA ALA A 13 -12.42 -15.50 -4.26
C ALA A 13 -11.19 -15.18 -5.13
N ALA A 14 -10.44 -14.11 -4.81
CA ALA A 14 -9.15 -13.80 -5.42
C ALA A 14 -8.05 -14.79 -5.01
N LEU A 15 -8.09 -15.30 -3.77
CA LEU A 15 -7.20 -16.37 -3.29
C LEU A 15 -7.62 -17.78 -3.75
N SER A 16 -8.91 -17.98 -4.10
CA SER A 16 -9.45 -19.25 -4.58
C SER A 16 -9.63 -19.31 -6.10
N SER A 17 -9.30 -18.25 -6.83
CA SER A 17 -9.21 -18.23 -8.30
C SER A 17 -7.78 -18.50 -8.77
N LEU A 18 -7.02 -19.26 -7.98
CA LEU A 18 -5.93 -20.06 -8.50
C LEU A 18 -6.51 -20.97 -9.60
N PRO A 19 -6.00 -20.96 -10.85
CA PRO A 19 -6.34 -21.97 -11.85
C PRO A 19 -5.68 -23.28 -11.43
N GLY A 20 -6.29 -23.93 -10.44
CA GLY A 20 -5.64 -24.95 -9.61
C GLY A 20 -6.38 -26.29 -9.57
N ARG A 21 -7.28 -26.56 -10.51
CA ARG A 21 -7.76 -27.91 -10.77
C ARG A 21 -7.76 -28.18 -12.27
N MET A 22 -6.55 -28.35 -12.81
CA MET A 22 -6.43 -29.34 -13.88
C MET A 22 -6.71 -30.71 -13.24
N PRO A 23 -7.26 -31.68 -13.99
CA PRO A 23 -7.31 -33.07 -13.54
C PRO A 23 -5.94 -33.43 -12.97
N ARG A 24 -5.89 -34.12 -11.83
CA ARG A 24 -4.64 -34.80 -11.43
C ARG A 24 -4.32 -35.71 -12.61
N LEU A 25 -3.29 -35.35 -13.37
CA LEU A 25 -2.68 -36.28 -14.30
C LEU A 25 -2.25 -37.47 -13.43
N PRO A 26 -2.53 -38.72 -13.84
CA PRO A 26 -2.00 -39.89 -13.13
C PRO A 26 -0.49 -39.73 -12.94
N ASP A 27 0.06 -40.39 -11.90
CA ASP A 27 1.51 -40.38 -11.67
C ASP A 27 2.20 -40.61 -13.02
N ILE A 28 3.07 -39.66 -13.38
CA ILE A 28 3.49 -39.47 -14.78
C ILE A 28 4.30 -40.68 -15.27
N VAL A 29 4.77 -41.47 -14.32
CA VAL A 29 5.50 -42.72 -14.46
C VAL A 29 5.15 -43.58 -13.25
N ASP A 30 4.57 -44.75 -13.46
CA ASP A 30 4.43 -45.77 -12.43
C ASP A 30 5.43 -46.89 -12.73
N ASP A 31 6.57 -46.84 -12.04
CA ASP A 31 7.69 -47.76 -12.19
C ASP A 31 7.23 -49.22 -12.01
N THR A 32 6.23 -49.47 -11.15
CA THR A 32 5.73 -50.82 -10.88
C THR A 32 4.91 -51.35 -12.05
N THR A 33 4.10 -50.50 -12.68
CA THR A 33 3.33 -50.88 -13.88
C THR A 33 4.23 -51.08 -15.10
N MET A 34 5.26 -50.24 -15.29
CA MET A 34 6.18 -50.40 -16.43
C MET A 34 7.04 -51.66 -16.28
N THR A 35 7.49 -51.97 -15.07
CA THR A 35 8.27 -53.19 -14.81
C THR A 35 7.41 -54.45 -14.90
N ALA A 36 6.15 -54.42 -14.42
CA ALA A 36 5.20 -55.52 -14.61
C ALA A 36 4.87 -55.72 -16.10
N ALA A 37 4.54 -54.66 -16.83
CA ALA A 37 4.29 -54.72 -18.28
C ALA A 37 5.51 -55.23 -19.08
N SER A 38 6.72 -55.04 -18.56
CA SER A 38 7.95 -55.59 -19.16
C SER A 38 8.05 -57.09 -19.01
N GLN A 39 7.55 -57.66 -17.91
CA GLN A 39 7.51 -59.10 -17.72
C GLN A 39 6.45 -59.72 -18.63
N ASP A 40 5.24 -59.16 -18.64
CA ASP A 40 4.13 -59.64 -19.48
C ASP A 40 4.46 -59.58 -20.97
N ALA A 41 5.13 -58.51 -21.41
CA ALA A 41 5.54 -58.35 -22.80
C ALA A 41 6.61 -59.38 -23.21
N ALA A 42 7.56 -59.69 -22.32
CA ALA A 42 8.56 -60.71 -22.59
C ALA A 42 7.92 -62.10 -22.76
N GLU A 43 6.94 -62.45 -21.93
CA GLU A 43 6.20 -63.70 -22.07
C GLU A 43 5.38 -63.75 -23.37
N ALA A 44 4.71 -62.64 -23.73
CA ALA A 44 3.94 -62.54 -24.96
C ALA A 44 4.82 -62.61 -26.23
N ASP A 45 5.99 -61.99 -26.23
CA ASP A 45 6.93 -62.00 -27.36
C ASP A 45 7.49 -63.41 -27.62
N VAL A 46 7.71 -64.20 -26.57
CA VAL A 46 8.11 -65.61 -26.68
C VAL A 46 6.96 -66.45 -27.22
N MET A 47 5.74 -66.27 -26.69
CA MET A 47 4.57 -67.06 -27.10
C MET A 47 4.09 -66.75 -28.51
N SER A 48 4.33 -65.53 -29.01
CA SER A 48 3.92 -65.09 -30.35
C SER A 48 4.92 -65.46 -31.46
N GLY A 49 6.12 -65.96 -31.10
CA GLY A 49 7.19 -66.24 -32.07
C GLY A 49 7.91 -64.98 -32.58
N ALA A 50 7.54 -63.78 -32.09
CA ALA A 50 8.24 -62.53 -32.39
C ALA A 50 9.71 -62.57 -31.94
N TYR A 51 9.99 -63.35 -30.89
CA TYR A 51 11.34 -63.69 -30.46
C TYR A 51 12.15 -64.44 -31.53
N ASP A 52 11.58 -65.47 -32.14
CA ASP A 52 12.26 -66.26 -33.18
C ASP A 52 12.46 -65.43 -34.45
N GLU A 53 11.44 -64.65 -34.83
CA GLU A 53 11.53 -63.74 -35.98
C GLU A 53 12.63 -62.70 -35.81
N PHE A 54 12.80 -62.13 -34.62
CA PHE A 54 13.90 -61.21 -34.33
C PHE A 54 15.27 -61.89 -34.42
N LEU A 55 15.40 -63.14 -33.95
CA LEU A 55 16.67 -63.87 -33.92
C LEU A 55 17.11 -64.34 -35.31
N PHE A 56 16.16 -64.56 -36.23
CA PHE A 56 16.40 -65.00 -37.61
C PHE A 56 16.15 -63.91 -38.67
N ALA A 57 15.87 -62.67 -38.26
CA ALA A 57 15.70 -61.56 -39.18
C ALA A 57 17.00 -61.33 -39.99
N GLU A 58 16.90 -61.36 -41.32
CA GLU A 58 18.02 -61.07 -42.22
C GLU A 58 18.45 -59.59 -42.15
N GLU A 59 17.56 -58.71 -41.67
CA GLU A 59 17.89 -57.34 -41.30
C GLU A 59 18.41 -57.31 -39.86
N ASN A 60 19.63 -56.79 -39.66
CA ASN A 60 20.25 -56.61 -38.34
C ASN A 60 19.42 -55.66 -37.46
N LEU A 61 18.35 -56.15 -36.83
CA LEU A 61 17.57 -55.40 -35.87
C LEU A 61 18.43 -55.16 -34.64
N VAL A 62 18.79 -53.89 -34.43
CA VAL A 62 19.68 -53.45 -33.32
C VAL A 62 19.00 -53.56 -31.96
N GLN A 63 17.66 -53.62 -31.91
CA GLN A 63 16.87 -53.73 -30.68
C GLN A 63 15.50 -54.38 -30.89
N MET A 64 14.98 -55.05 -29.86
CA MET A 64 13.64 -55.65 -29.85
C MET A 64 12.53 -54.57 -30.03
N PRO A 65 11.40 -54.89 -30.69
CA PRO A 65 10.27 -53.97 -30.86
C PRO A 65 9.76 -53.38 -29.54
N TYR A 66 9.69 -54.18 -28.48
CA TYR A 66 9.30 -53.71 -27.14
C TYR A 66 10.29 -52.70 -26.56
N GLU A 67 11.61 -52.91 -26.70
CA GLU A 67 12.61 -51.96 -26.21
C GLU A 67 12.53 -50.61 -26.92
N ARG A 68 12.21 -50.61 -28.21
CA ARG A 68 11.92 -49.39 -28.98
C ARG A 68 10.66 -48.69 -28.48
N MET A 69 9.60 -49.45 -28.22
CA MET A 69 8.34 -48.91 -27.68
C MET A 69 8.57 -48.27 -26.29
N VAL A 70 9.38 -48.88 -25.43
CA VAL A 70 9.75 -48.33 -24.12
C VAL A 70 10.47 -46.98 -24.28
N ASP A 71 11.43 -46.88 -25.21
CA ASP A 71 12.11 -45.61 -25.50
C ASP A 71 11.17 -44.52 -26.00
N ASP A 72 10.28 -44.85 -26.94
CA ASP A 72 9.31 -43.91 -27.50
C ASP A 72 8.30 -43.45 -26.43
N GLN A 73 7.83 -44.37 -25.58
CA GLN A 73 6.94 -44.05 -24.47
C GLN A 73 7.62 -43.15 -23.43
N LEU A 74 8.87 -43.44 -23.07
CA LEU A 74 9.65 -42.63 -22.13
C LEU A 74 10.04 -41.26 -22.71
N ALA A 75 10.28 -41.17 -24.01
CA ALA A 75 10.50 -39.89 -24.68
C ALA A 75 9.23 -39.00 -24.61
N LEU A 76 8.05 -39.58 -24.81
CA LEU A 76 6.77 -38.87 -24.68
C LEU A 76 6.47 -38.45 -23.23
N THR A 77 6.72 -39.33 -22.24
CA THR A 77 6.55 -38.95 -20.83
C THR A 77 7.53 -37.85 -20.44
N GLN A 78 8.77 -37.89 -20.93
CA GLN A 78 9.75 -36.82 -20.73
C GLN A 78 9.26 -35.47 -21.27
N GLN A 79 8.68 -35.45 -22.48
CA GLN A 79 8.14 -34.23 -23.05
C GLN A 79 6.99 -33.68 -22.20
N ARG A 80 6.09 -34.55 -21.72
CA ARG A 80 4.99 -34.16 -20.82
C ARG A 80 5.51 -33.65 -19.47
N LEU A 81 6.54 -34.28 -18.90
CA LEU A 81 7.21 -33.83 -17.67
C LEU A 81 7.82 -32.45 -17.84
N ARG A 82 8.51 -32.20 -18.96
CA ARG A 82 9.08 -30.89 -19.29
C ARG A 82 7.99 -29.81 -19.40
N ASP A 83 6.89 -30.10 -20.06
CA ASP A 83 5.78 -29.16 -20.19
C ASP A 83 5.10 -28.88 -18.84
N HIS A 84 4.93 -29.91 -18.01
CA HIS A 84 4.40 -29.76 -16.66
C HIS A 84 5.32 -28.93 -15.78
N ALA A 85 6.62 -29.25 -15.77
CA ALA A 85 7.66 -28.50 -15.07
C ALA A 85 7.66 -27.03 -15.47
N ARG A 86 7.65 -26.75 -16.79
CA ARG A 86 7.59 -25.39 -17.33
C ARG A 86 6.38 -24.63 -16.78
N ARG A 87 5.18 -25.23 -16.80
CA ARG A 87 3.97 -24.59 -16.27
C ARG A 87 4.04 -24.34 -14.77
N ALA A 88 4.57 -25.28 -13.99
CA ALA A 88 4.72 -25.15 -12.55
C ALA A 88 5.72 -24.03 -12.18
N VAL A 89 6.90 -24.03 -12.81
CA VAL A 89 7.93 -22.99 -12.64
C VAL A 89 7.40 -21.61 -13.03
N LEU A 90 6.67 -21.52 -14.15
CA LEU A 90 6.05 -20.25 -14.56
C LEU A 90 5.06 -19.70 -13.53
N ARG A 91 4.30 -20.56 -12.84
CA ARG A 91 3.38 -20.11 -11.77
C ARG A 91 4.13 -19.55 -10.57
N GLU A 92 5.16 -20.25 -10.10
CA GLU A 92 5.99 -19.77 -8.98
C GLU A 92 6.73 -18.48 -9.34
N ARG A 93 7.25 -18.39 -10.57
CA ARG A 93 7.88 -17.18 -11.09
C ARG A 93 6.91 -16.01 -11.22
N GLN A 94 5.67 -16.27 -11.65
CA GLN A 94 4.62 -15.24 -11.69
C GLN A 94 4.27 -14.75 -10.28
N LYS A 95 4.22 -15.63 -9.27
CA LYS A 95 4.03 -15.23 -7.88
C LYS A 95 5.16 -14.31 -7.41
N LEU A 96 6.41 -14.69 -7.65
CA LEU A 96 7.58 -13.88 -7.32
C LEU A 96 7.48 -12.48 -7.93
N ILE A 97 7.21 -12.39 -9.25
CA ILE A 97 7.06 -11.12 -9.96
C ILE A 97 5.92 -10.29 -9.38
N SER A 98 4.77 -10.91 -9.06
CA SER A 98 3.64 -10.17 -8.50
C SER A 98 3.96 -9.56 -7.14
N VAL A 99 4.60 -10.32 -6.24
CA VAL A 99 5.02 -9.82 -4.92
C VAL A 99 6.10 -8.74 -5.04
N GLN A 100 7.09 -8.93 -5.91
CA GLN A 100 8.12 -7.91 -6.17
C GLN A 100 7.49 -6.61 -6.70
N SER A 101 6.53 -6.71 -7.61
CA SER A 101 5.83 -5.54 -8.15
C SER A 101 5.00 -4.82 -7.08
N ASP A 102 4.38 -5.56 -6.15
CA ASP A 102 3.63 -4.98 -5.04
C ASP A 102 4.56 -4.21 -4.08
N VAL A 103 5.74 -4.77 -3.77
CA VAL A 103 6.76 -4.10 -2.95
C VAL A 103 7.23 -2.82 -3.62
N GLN A 104 7.59 -2.88 -4.90
CA GLN A 104 8.03 -1.70 -5.67
C GLN A 104 6.95 -0.62 -5.71
N GLN A 105 5.67 -0.98 -5.88
CA GLN A 105 4.57 -0.02 -5.85
C GLN A 105 4.43 0.64 -4.47
N LEU A 106 4.61 -0.12 -3.37
CA LEU A 106 4.54 0.42 -2.01
C LEU A 106 5.72 1.35 -1.73
N GLU A 107 6.92 1.00 -2.17
CA GLU A 107 8.12 1.83 -2.07
C GLU A 107 7.99 3.12 -2.88
N HIS A 108 7.50 3.04 -4.11
CA HIS A 108 7.24 4.22 -4.94
C HIS A 108 6.21 5.15 -4.31
N ARG A 109 5.13 4.59 -3.75
CA ARG A 109 4.13 5.37 -2.98
C ARG A 109 4.74 6.00 -1.72
N ARG A 110 5.67 5.31 -1.05
CA ARG A 110 6.40 5.85 0.12
C ARG A 110 7.29 7.01 -0.31
N ALA A 111 8.04 6.87 -1.40
CA ALA A 111 8.89 7.93 -1.95
C ALA A 111 8.09 9.19 -2.27
N GLY A 112 6.94 9.06 -2.95
CA GLY A 112 6.07 10.21 -3.23
C GLY A 112 5.48 10.87 -1.97
N VAL A 113 5.30 10.12 -0.87
CA VAL A 113 4.90 10.70 0.43
C VAL A 113 6.08 11.39 1.11
N LEU A 114 7.30 10.88 0.99
CA LEU A 114 8.52 11.50 1.53
C LEU A 114 8.82 12.84 0.84
N GLU A 115 8.67 12.90 -0.47
CA GLU A 115 8.80 14.16 -1.23
C GLU A 115 7.79 15.22 -0.74
N GLN A 116 6.53 14.80 -0.48
CA GLN A 116 5.53 15.70 0.10
C GLN A 116 5.88 16.14 1.52
N ILE A 117 6.56 15.30 2.31
CA ILE A 117 7.04 15.67 3.65
C ILE A 117 8.10 16.76 3.52
N GLU A 118 9.08 16.61 2.63
CA GLU A 118 10.14 17.60 2.40
C GLU A 118 9.55 18.96 2.00
N VAL A 119 8.62 18.98 1.03
CA VAL A 119 7.93 20.21 0.60
C VAL A 119 7.12 20.86 1.74
N LYS A 120 6.62 20.08 2.71
CA LYS A 120 5.89 20.61 3.86
C LYS A 120 6.83 21.05 4.97
N GLU A 121 8.00 20.43 5.12
CA GLU A 121 9.05 20.82 6.06
C GLU A 121 9.64 22.16 5.69
N THR A 122 9.92 22.39 4.39
CA THR A 122 10.38 23.70 3.91
C THR A 122 9.35 24.80 4.18
N LYS A 123 8.07 24.53 3.86
CA LYS A 123 6.97 25.46 4.18
C LYS A 123 6.82 25.71 5.67
N LEU A 124 7.03 24.70 6.51
CA LEU A 124 6.95 24.86 7.96
C LEU A 124 8.11 25.73 8.48
N ALA A 125 9.30 25.57 7.92
CA ALA A 125 10.46 26.41 8.22
C ALA A 125 10.22 27.87 7.79
N ASP A 126 9.69 28.10 6.58
CA ASP A 126 9.31 29.43 6.10
C ASP A 126 8.33 30.12 7.07
N GLU A 127 7.28 29.41 7.50
CA GLU A 127 6.29 29.94 8.46
C GLU A 127 6.91 30.20 9.84
N LEU A 128 7.85 29.35 10.28
CA LEU A 128 8.57 29.52 11.53
C LEU A 128 9.46 30.78 11.50
N GLU A 129 10.17 31.04 10.40
CA GLU A 129 10.95 32.27 10.23
C GLU A 129 10.09 33.54 10.28
N ILE A 130 8.87 33.47 9.73
CA ILE A 130 7.91 34.58 9.80
C ILE A 130 7.43 34.79 11.24
N LEU A 131 7.11 33.71 11.97
CA LEU A 131 6.68 33.77 13.37
C LEU A 131 7.78 34.24 14.33
N GLU A 132 9.05 33.90 14.04
CA GLU A 132 10.20 34.41 14.76
C GLU A 132 10.52 35.88 14.45
N GLY A 133 9.86 36.47 13.44
CA GLY A 133 10.09 37.85 13.01
C GLY A 133 11.35 38.04 12.17
N ARG A 134 11.95 36.96 11.67
CA ARG A 134 13.13 37.00 10.78
C ARG A 134 12.74 37.34 9.34
N ARG A 135 11.52 37.01 8.94
CA ARG A 135 10.99 37.24 7.59
C ARG A 135 9.64 37.96 7.63
N THR A 136 9.37 38.79 6.63
CA THR A 136 8.07 39.44 6.46
C THR A 136 7.04 38.43 5.91
N GLY A 137 5.83 38.47 6.46
CA GLY A 137 4.72 37.62 6.05
C GLY A 137 3.71 38.35 5.17
N ARG A 138 2.42 38.14 5.45
CA ARG A 138 1.30 38.76 4.74
C ARG A 138 1.45 40.29 4.70
N ALA A 139 1.21 40.87 3.53
CA ALA A 139 1.28 42.32 3.28
C ALA A 139 2.67 42.94 3.58
N GLU A 140 3.75 42.15 3.48
CA GLU A 140 5.13 42.57 3.75
C GLU A 140 5.34 43.07 5.20
N LEU A 141 4.46 42.66 6.12
CA LEU A 141 4.53 43.04 7.53
C LEU A 141 5.22 41.96 8.36
N LEU A 142 5.72 42.34 9.53
CA LEU A 142 6.21 41.41 10.53
C LEU A 142 5.04 40.77 11.30
N TRP A 143 5.07 39.45 11.39
CA TRP A 143 4.04 38.66 12.06
C TRP A 143 4.59 37.85 13.25
N PRO A 144 5.27 38.50 14.22
CA PRO A 144 5.83 37.78 15.34
C PRO A 144 4.73 37.08 16.12
N GLY A 145 4.99 35.83 16.50
CA GLY A 145 4.06 34.96 17.19
C GLY A 145 4.80 33.80 17.81
N THR A 146 4.07 32.98 18.57
CA THR A 146 4.67 31.77 19.15
C THR A 146 4.18 30.55 18.37
N PRO A 147 5.09 29.67 17.92
CA PRO A 147 4.67 28.47 17.22
C PRO A 147 3.82 27.62 18.16
N PRO A 148 2.61 27.22 17.76
CA PRO A 148 1.73 26.43 18.61
C PRO A 148 2.38 25.08 18.93
N GLN A 149 2.66 24.84 20.22
CA GLN A 149 3.12 23.52 20.68
C GLN A 149 2.05 22.47 20.38
N GLN A 150 2.41 21.44 19.62
CA GLN A 150 1.56 20.30 19.32
C GLN A 150 2.08 19.08 20.07
N THR A 151 1.28 18.55 21.00
CA THR A 151 1.64 17.34 21.77
C THR A 151 1.19 16.06 21.06
N THR A 152 0.00 16.05 20.44
CA THR A 152 -0.54 14.89 19.73
C THR A 152 -1.40 15.29 18.52
N LEU A 153 -1.53 14.40 17.53
CA LEU A 153 -2.41 14.60 16.36
C LEU A 153 -3.87 14.95 16.70
N PRO A 154 -4.57 14.25 17.63
CA PRO A 154 -5.94 14.62 17.99
C PRO A 154 -6.03 15.99 18.67
N ASN A 155 -5.06 16.34 19.52
CA ASN A 155 -5.03 17.67 20.13
C ASN A 155 -4.80 18.76 19.08
N ALA A 156 -3.92 18.51 18.11
CA ALA A 156 -3.69 19.43 16.99
C ALA A 156 -4.96 19.60 16.14
N PHE A 157 -5.69 18.53 15.85
CA PHE A 157 -6.98 18.60 15.16
C PHE A 157 -8.00 19.40 15.95
N LEU A 158 -8.17 19.12 17.25
CA LEU A 158 -9.13 19.81 18.10
C LEU A 158 -8.81 21.31 18.17
N ARG A 159 -7.54 21.68 18.35
CA ARG A 159 -7.10 23.08 18.36
C ARG A 159 -7.34 23.80 17.03
N LEU A 160 -7.19 23.09 15.91
CA LEU A 160 -7.47 23.64 14.58
C LEU A 160 -8.98 23.84 14.35
N MET A 161 -9.81 22.93 14.88
CA MET A 161 -11.26 22.97 14.70
C MET A 161 -11.97 23.87 15.72
N MET A 162 -11.41 24.07 16.91
CA MET A 162 -12.03 24.81 18.02
C MET A 162 -12.58 26.19 17.61
N PRO A 163 -11.82 27.03 16.86
CA PRO A 163 -12.34 28.33 16.42
C PRO A 163 -13.58 28.20 15.53
N TYR A 164 -13.61 27.20 14.63
CA TYR A 164 -14.76 26.93 13.77
C TYR A 164 -15.95 26.39 14.57
N THR A 165 -15.70 25.54 15.56
CA THR A 165 -16.74 24.99 16.42
C THR A 165 -17.40 26.08 17.27
N VAL A 166 -16.60 26.96 17.89
CA VAL A 166 -17.14 28.08 18.67
C VAL A 166 -17.89 29.03 17.76
N PHE A 167 -17.33 29.36 16.60
CA PHE A 167 -18.02 30.18 15.60
C PHE A 167 -19.37 29.58 15.19
N PHE A 168 -19.42 28.28 14.94
CA PHE A 168 -20.66 27.58 14.58
C PHE A 168 -21.70 27.62 15.72
N ILE A 169 -21.29 27.38 16.96
CA ILE A 169 -22.18 27.42 18.12
C ILE A 169 -22.73 28.83 18.34
N VAL A 170 -21.86 29.84 18.35
CA VAL A 170 -22.23 31.25 18.55
C VAL A 170 -23.14 31.71 17.40
N GLY A 171 -22.78 31.40 16.15
CA GLY A 171 -23.58 31.71 14.98
C GLY A 171 -24.95 31.05 15.01
N LEU A 172 -25.06 29.81 15.51
CA LEU A 172 -26.35 29.11 15.63
C LEU A 172 -27.27 29.78 16.65
N VAL A 173 -26.73 30.22 17.79
CA VAL A 173 -27.50 31.00 18.79
C VAL A 173 -28.01 32.31 18.19
N ASP A 174 -27.16 33.00 17.43
CA ASP A 174 -27.51 34.28 16.81
C ASP A 174 -28.55 34.11 15.68
N VAL A 175 -28.39 33.09 14.83
CA VAL A 175 -29.40 32.67 13.83
C VAL A 175 -30.74 32.40 14.51
N PHE A 176 -30.73 31.69 15.64
CA PHE A 176 -31.96 31.37 16.37
C PHE A 176 -32.65 32.64 16.87
N ILE A 177 -31.92 33.54 17.54
CA ILE A 177 -32.46 34.79 18.08
C ILE A 177 -33.02 35.68 16.95
N ILE A 178 -32.27 35.84 15.85
CA ILE A 178 -32.67 36.66 14.71
C ILE A 178 -33.87 36.04 13.98
N PHE A 179 -33.88 34.72 13.77
CA PHE A 179 -34.98 34.01 13.13
C PHE A 179 -36.29 34.16 13.90
N PHE A 180 -36.27 33.94 15.22
CA PHE A 180 -37.48 34.14 16.03
C PHE A 180 -37.93 35.59 16.04
N SER A 181 -36.99 36.54 16.04
CA SER A 181 -37.33 37.97 15.94
C SER A 181 -38.03 38.32 14.62
N PHE A 182 -37.61 37.73 13.49
CA PHE A 182 -38.27 37.96 12.19
C PHE A 182 -39.56 37.16 12.01
N ARG A 183 -39.63 35.93 12.51
CA ARG A 183 -40.84 35.08 12.42
C ARG A 183 -42.06 35.74 13.00
N GLU A 184 -41.86 36.46 14.08
CA GLU A 184 -42.94 37.16 14.75
C GLU A 184 -43.29 38.50 14.08
N LEU A 185 -42.34 39.11 13.35
CA LEU A 185 -42.58 40.33 12.58
C LEU A 185 -43.33 40.03 11.27
N PHE A 186 -43.14 38.83 10.72
CA PHE A 186 -43.81 38.32 9.52
C PHE A 186 -44.58 37.02 9.80
N PRO A 187 -45.64 37.06 10.65
CA PRO A 187 -46.31 35.84 11.12
C PRO A 187 -47.05 35.09 10.01
N ALA A 188 -47.40 35.78 8.91
CA ALA A 188 -48.14 35.21 7.79
C ALA A 188 -47.26 34.48 6.76
N ALA A 189 -45.94 34.69 6.76
CA ALA A 189 -45.04 34.20 5.73
C ALA A 189 -43.89 33.38 6.34
N PHE A 190 -43.93 32.06 6.18
CA PHE A 190 -42.89 31.17 6.70
C PHE A 190 -41.49 31.42 6.11
N TRP A 191 -41.40 31.92 4.86
CA TRP A 191 -40.15 32.07 4.12
C TRP A 191 -39.45 33.42 4.31
N GLU A 192 -40.20 34.49 4.60
CA GLU A 192 -39.63 35.83 4.76
C GLU A 192 -38.62 35.91 5.92
N PRO A 193 -38.87 35.31 7.10
CA PRO A 193 -37.90 35.29 8.20
C PRO A 193 -36.60 34.57 7.82
N VAL A 194 -36.69 33.48 7.07
CA VAL A 194 -35.50 32.73 6.60
C VAL A 194 -34.67 33.61 5.67
N LEU A 195 -35.32 34.33 4.75
CA LEU A 195 -34.68 35.19 3.77
C LEU A 195 -33.94 36.37 4.42
N PHE A 196 -34.47 36.94 5.50
CA PHE A 196 -33.84 38.07 6.20
C PHE A 196 -32.84 37.65 7.29
N THR A 197 -32.99 36.46 7.88
CA THR A 197 -32.07 35.96 8.92
C THR A 197 -30.67 35.68 8.37
N ALA A 198 -30.56 35.03 7.21
CA ALA A 198 -29.26 34.63 6.68
C ALA A 198 -28.35 35.83 6.35
N PRO A 199 -28.82 36.90 5.66
CA PRO A 199 -28.04 38.12 5.47
C PRO A 199 -27.72 38.82 6.79
N ALA A 200 -28.66 38.84 7.74
CA ALA A 200 -28.47 39.51 9.02
C ALA A 200 -27.35 38.87 9.87
N VAL A 201 -27.34 37.54 9.94
CA VAL A 201 -26.25 36.77 10.57
C VAL A 201 -24.94 37.00 9.82
N GLY A 202 -24.99 37.03 8.49
CA GLY A 202 -23.84 37.35 7.65
C GLY A 202 -23.21 38.69 8.03
N VAL A 203 -24.01 39.76 8.13
CA VAL A 203 -23.52 41.10 8.52
C VAL A 203 -22.98 41.09 9.95
N GLN A 204 -23.72 40.49 10.89
CA GLN A 204 -23.37 40.49 12.31
C GLN A 204 -22.05 39.74 12.61
N VAL A 205 -21.71 38.76 11.78
CA VAL A 205 -20.51 37.93 11.96
C VAL A 205 -19.34 38.40 11.11
N VAL A 206 -19.58 38.77 9.85
CA VAL A 206 -18.53 39.11 8.88
C VAL A 206 -17.95 40.50 9.13
N PHE A 207 -18.79 41.49 9.47
CA PHE A 207 -18.31 42.87 9.65
C PHE A 207 -17.34 43.01 10.83
N PRO A 208 -17.62 42.48 12.03
CA PRO A 208 -16.66 42.53 13.12
C PRO A 208 -15.33 41.85 12.80
N HIS A 209 -15.36 40.78 12.01
CA HIS A 209 -14.15 40.11 11.54
C HIS A 209 -13.33 41.01 10.60
N PHE A 210 -13.97 41.66 9.63
CA PHE A 210 -13.29 42.60 8.72
C PHE A 210 -12.75 43.82 9.44
N ILE A 211 -13.52 44.39 10.38
CA ILE A 211 -13.09 45.50 11.23
C ILE A 211 -11.83 45.08 12.01
N GLY A 212 -11.85 43.91 12.64
CA GLY A 212 -10.71 43.39 13.39
C GLY A 212 -9.47 43.13 12.53
N ASP A 213 -9.65 42.56 11.33
CA ASP A 213 -8.57 42.33 10.35
C ASP A 213 -7.91 43.66 9.93
N ARG A 214 -8.69 44.71 9.72
CA ARG A 214 -8.17 46.04 9.38
C ARG A 214 -7.43 46.66 10.57
N ILE A 215 -7.98 46.60 11.78
CA ILE A 215 -7.28 47.05 12.99
C ILE A 215 -5.94 46.31 13.15
N ASN A 216 -5.91 44.99 12.93
CA ASN A 216 -4.68 44.18 13.01
C ASN A 216 -3.60 44.67 12.03
N LEU A 217 -3.97 44.95 10.78
CA LEU A 217 -3.06 45.53 9.78
C LEU A 217 -2.60 46.95 10.16
N LEU A 218 -3.48 47.76 10.75
CA LEU A 218 -3.14 49.11 11.21
C LEU A 218 -2.09 49.07 12.32
N VAL A 219 -2.32 48.23 13.34
CA VAL A 219 -1.44 48.05 14.50
C VAL A 219 -0.04 47.59 14.07
N ARG A 220 0.05 46.77 13.03
CA ARG A 220 1.32 46.25 12.48
C ARG A 220 2.01 47.20 11.50
N GLY A 221 1.42 48.37 11.24
CA GLY A 221 2.10 49.45 10.49
C GLY A 221 1.96 49.37 8.97
N PHE A 222 0.84 48.90 8.44
CA PHE A 222 0.54 48.88 7.00
C PHE A 222 0.81 50.23 6.30
N LYS A 223 1.35 50.19 5.07
CA LYS A 223 1.86 51.36 4.33
C LYS A 223 0.78 52.42 4.01
N HIS A 224 -0.45 51.99 3.69
CA HIS A 224 -1.55 52.88 3.31
C HIS A 224 -2.53 53.13 4.47
N ARG A 225 -2.03 53.69 5.58
CA ARG A 225 -2.79 53.88 6.82
C ARG A 225 -4.09 54.68 6.63
N LEU A 226 -4.06 55.76 5.86
CA LEU A 226 -5.23 56.63 5.65
C LEU A 226 -6.41 55.91 4.98
N LEU A 227 -6.14 55.16 3.92
CA LEU A 227 -7.15 54.36 3.23
C LEU A 227 -7.76 53.33 4.19
N LEU A 228 -6.91 52.68 4.98
CA LEU A 228 -7.35 51.65 5.92
C LEU A 228 -8.18 52.23 7.08
N VAL A 229 -7.87 53.43 7.55
CA VAL A 229 -8.66 54.16 8.55
C VAL A 229 -10.02 54.57 7.98
N ALA A 230 -10.08 55.02 6.72
CA ALA A 230 -11.35 55.34 6.06
C ALA A 230 -12.23 54.09 5.88
N GLU A 231 -11.66 52.97 5.42
CA GLU A 231 -12.36 51.68 5.35
C GLU A 231 -12.90 51.26 6.72
N LEU A 232 -12.07 51.36 7.76
CA LEU A 232 -12.45 51.01 9.13
C LEU A 232 -13.62 51.87 9.63
N ALA A 233 -13.60 53.18 9.38
CA ALA A 233 -14.67 54.09 9.78
C ALA A 233 -15.98 53.74 9.08
N ILE A 234 -15.95 53.46 7.76
CA ILE A 234 -17.14 53.08 6.99
C ILE A 234 -17.70 51.74 7.49
N LEU A 235 -16.86 50.71 7.61
CA LEU A 235 -17.28 49.39 8.09
C LEU A 235 -17.88 49.47 9.50
N THR A 236 -17.29 50.26 10.38
CA THR A 236 -17.76 50.45 11.76
C THR A 236 -19.09 51.20 11.79
N ALA A 237 -19.25 52.27 10.99
CA ALA A 237 -20.50 53.02 10.90
C ALA A 237 -21.65 52.16 10.36
N VAL A 238 -21.39 51.36 9.31
CA VAL A 238 -22.38 50.43 8.74
C VAL A 238 -22.75 49.34 9.75
N TRP A 239 -21.76 48.77 10.46
CA TRP A 239 -22.02 47.74 11.46
C TRP A 239 -22.82 48.28 12.67
N ILE A 240 -22.44 49.44 13.21
CA ILE A 240 -23.20 50.09 14.30
C ILE A 240 -24.62 50.42 13.85
N GLY A 241 -24.78 50.99 12.66
CA GLY A 241 -26.10 51.26 12.08
C GLY A 241 -26.94 49.98 12.00
N PHE A 242 -26.36 48.89 11.52
CA PHE A 242 -27.02 47.59 11.45
C PHE A 242 -27.44 47.06 12.83
N VAL A 243 -26.55 47.12 13.84
CA VAL A 243 -26.85 46.71 15.22
C VAL A 243 -28.03 47.50 15.79
N LEU A 244 -28.02 48.82 15.60
CA LEU A 244 -29.12 49.69 16.06
C LEU A 244 -30.44 49.36 15.35
N THR A 245 -30.37 49.04 14.05
CA THR A 245 -31.55 48.66 13.25
C THR A 245 -32.14 47.34 13.75
N LEU A 246 -31.31 46.31 13.99
CA LEU A 246 -31.76 45.04 14.55
C LEU A 246 -32.32 45.20 15.97
N ALA A 247 -31.67 45.99 16.82
CA ALA A 247 -32.17 46.28 18.16
C ALA A 247 -33.54 46.99 18.12
N SER A 248 -33.71 47.94 17.19
CA SER A 248 -34.99 48.63 16.97
C SER A 248 -36.08 47.68 16.48
N MET A 249 -35.78 46.81 15.52
CA MET A 249 -36.72 45.77 15.05
C MET A 249 -37.15 44.84 16.19
N ARG A 250 -36.19 44.36 16.99
CA ARG A 250 -36.47 43.51 18.16
C ARG A 250 -37.33 44.22 19.20
N MET A 251 -37.10 45.52 19.41
CA MET A 251 -37.86 46.30 20.38
C MET A 251 -39.29 46.58 19.91
N ASN A 252 -39.46 46.88 18.62
CA ASN A 252 -40.78 47.00 18.01
C ASN A 252 -41.57 45.70 18.15
N PHE A 253 -40.92 44.55 17.96
CA PHE A 253 -41.54 43.24 18.19
C PHE A 253 -42.02 43.08 19.65
N ILE A 254 -41.13 43.30 20.62
CA ILE A 254 -41.44 43.13 22.05
C ILE A 254 -42.61 44.03 22.49
N ARG A 255 -42.69 45.25 21.94
CA ARG A 255 -43.79 46.19 22.20
C ARG A 255 -45.13 45.76 21.61
N VAL A 256 -45.13 45.14 20.43
CA VAL A 256 -46.35 44.63 19.78
C VAL A 256 -46.87 43.39 20.52
N THR A 257 -45.99 42.52 20.99
CA THR A 257 -46.35 41.26 21.67
C THR A 257 -46.79 41.47 23.12
N ASN A 258 -46.23 42.46 23.82
CA ASN A 258 -46.55 42.73 25.22
C ASN A 258 -47.02 44.18 25.35
N GLN A 259 -48.35 44.37 25.37
CA GLN A 259 -48.97 45.70 25.39
C GLN A 259 -48.75 46.48 26.70
N ASP A 260 -48.35 45.81 27.79
CA ASP A 260 -48.22 46.39 29.15
C ASP A 260 -46.77 46.57 29.63
N ILE A 261 -45.81 46.74 28.71
CA ILE A 261 -44.41 47.00 29.11
C ILE A 261 -44.25 48.45 29.58
N SER A 262 -43.74 48.65 30.79
CA SER A 262 -43.37 49.98 31.29
C SER A 262 -42.23 50.61 30.50
N ASP A 263 -42.20 51.94 30.37
CA ASP A 263 -41.15 52.66 29.64
C ASP A 263 -39.74 52.37 30.18
N GLU A 264 -39.61 52.15 31.49
CA GLU A 264 -38.34 51.77 32.12
C GLU A 264 -37.87 50.37 31.67
N MET A 265 -38.79 49.41 31.61
CA MET A 265 -38.50 48.05 31.13
C MET A 265 -38.22 48.05 29.63
N TYR A 266 -38.88 48.93 28.87
CA TYR A 266 -38.62 49.15 27.45
C TYR A 266 -37.16 49.58 27.20
N ILE A 267 -36.71 50.61 27.92
CA ILE A 267 -35.34 51.13 27.80
C ILE A 267 -34.33 50.06 28.23
N ALA A 268 -34.58 49.35 29.33
CA ALA A 268 -33.68 48.30 29.82
C ALA A 268 -33.50 47.16 28.82
N VAL A 269 -34.59 46.70 28.18
CA VAL A 269 -34.55 45.64 27.16
C VAL A 269 -33.86 46.12 25.88
N TYR A 270 -34.10 47.36 25.46
CA TYR A 270 -33.45 47.96 24.28
C TYR A 270 -31.94 48.07 24.48
N VAL A 271 -31.50 48.66 25.60
CA VAL A 271 -30.08 48.77 25.95
C VAL A 271 -29.46 47.38 26.12
N GLY A 272 -30.15 46.45 26.79
CA GLY A 272 -29.69 45.06 26.94
C GLY A 272 -29.49 44.36 25.59
N SER A 273 -30.38 44.58 24.62
CA SER A 273 -30.25 44.03 23.27
C SER A 273 -29.06 44.61 22.51
N ILE A 274 -28.82 45.92 22.63
CA ILE A 274 -27.64 46.56 22.03
C ILE A 274 -26.36 46.00 22.66
N CYS A 275 -26.30 45.92 23.99
CA CYS A 275 -25.15 45.38 24.72
C CYS A 275 -24.85 43.93 24.34
N MET A 276 -25.88 43.10 24.14
CA MET A 276 -25.71 41.72 23.68
C MET A 276 -25.11 41.67 22.27
N LEU A 277 -25.68 42.41 21.31
CA LEU A 277 -25.22 42.44 19.91
C LEU A 277 -23.81 43.03 19.78
N LEU A 278 -23.53 44.12 20.50
CA LEU A 278 -22.19 44.71 20.55
C LEU A 278 -21.20 43.80 21.26
N GLY A 279 -21.59 43.14 22.35
CA GLY A 279 -20.71 42.24 23.10
C GLY A 279 -20.22 41.07 22.25
N LEU A 280 -21.12 40.44 21.49
CA LEU A 280 -20.77 39.35 20.57
C LEU A 280 -19.87 39.84 19.43
N GLY A 281 -20.24 40.95 18.78
CA GLY A 281 -19.42 41.52 17.71
C GLY A 281 -18.05 42.00 18.20
N LEU A 282 -17.98 42.65 19.37
CA LEU A 282 -16.72 43.07 19.97
C LEU A 282 -15.82 41.89 20.31
N TRP A 283 -16.40 40.79 20.81
CA TRP A 283 -15.65 39.56 21.04
C TRP A 283 -15.06 38.99 19.74
N LEU A 284 -15.84 38.88 18.67
CA LEU A 284 -15.35 38.44 17.34
C LEU A 284 -14.26 39.37 16.79
N LEU A 285 -14.44 40.68 16.96
CA LEU A 285 -13.46 41.70 16.59
C LEU A 285 -12.15 41.48 17.34
N LEU A 286 -12.19 41.32 18.67
CA LEU A 286 -10.98 41.11 19.48
C LEU A 286 -10.26 39.82 19.09
N VAL A 287 -11.00 38.76 18.76
CA VAL A 287 -10.43 37.51 18.24
C VAL A 287 -9.73 37.76 16.89
N ALA A 288 -10.34 38.52 15.98
CA ALA A 288 -9.75 38.85 14.69
C ALA A 288 -8.51 39.77 14.81
N VAL A 289 -8.53 40.75 15.73
CA VAL A 289 -7.38 41.63 16.00
C VAL A 289 -6.18 40.85 16.50
N ARG A 290 -6.41 39.87 17.38
CA ARG A 290 -5.34 39.00 17.92
C ARG A 290 -4.93 37.89 16.97
N HIS A 291 -5.68 37.67 15.89
CA HIS A 291 -5.43 36.58 14.97
C HIS A 291 -4.09 36.75 14.25
N ASN A 292 -3.26 35.72 14.30
CA ASN A 292 -2.06 35.61 13.48
C ASN A 292 -2.29 34.53 12.40
N PRO A 293 -2.41 34.90 11.11
CA PRO A 293 -2.66 33.94 10.03
C PRO A 293 -1.51 32.93 9.88
N HIS A 294 -0.28 33.31 10.24
CA HIS A 294 0.90 32.45 10.15
C HIS A 294 0.91 31.37 11.24
N GLU A 295 0.36 31.64 12.44
CA GLU A 295 0.21 30.61 13.48
C GLU A 295 -0.76 29.50 13.05
N VAL A 296 -1.85 29.88 12.37
CA VAL A 296 -2.82 28.93 11.84
C VAL A 296 -2.27 28.14 10.67
N THR A 297 -1.57 28.80 9.73
CA THR A 297 -0.92 28.11 8.61
C THR A 297 0.14 27.14 9.11
N TYR A 298 0.99 27.57 10.05
CA TYR A 298 1.95 26.69 10.73
C TYR A 298 1.27 25.48 11.37
N ALA A 299 0.20 25.69 12.14
CA ALA A 299 -0.53 24.59 12.79
C ALA A 299 -1.11 23.59 11.78
N ARG A 300 -1.65 24.07 10.66
CA ARG A 300 -2.19 23.24 9.57
C ARG A 300 -1.10 22.44 8.87
N VAL A 301 0.03 23.09 8.54
CA VAL A 301 1.16 22.43 7.88
C VAL A 301 1.76 21.37 8.81
N ASN A 302 1.96 21.69 10.09
CA ASN A 302 2.48 20.74 11.09
C ASN A 302 1.55 19.54 11.29
N PHE A 303 0.23 19.77 11.34
CA PHE A 303 -0.75 18.68 11.41
C PHE A 303 -0.71 17.78 10.16
N ALA A 304 -0.68 18.38 8.97
CA ALA A 304 -0.57 17.64 7.71
C ALA A 304 0.72 16.82 7.63
N LEU A 305 1.82 17.38 8.10
CA LEU A 305 3.12 16.73 8.17
C LEU A 305 3.09 15.52 9.12
N GLY A 306 2.48 15.65 10.31
CA GLY A 306 2.25 14.53 11.21
C GLY A 306 1.43 13.39 10.58
N MET A 307 0.41 13.73 9.79
CA MET A 307 -0.40 12.76 9.03
C MET A 307 0.41 12.07 7.93
N LEU A 308 1.23 12.82 7.18
CA LEU A 308 2.09 12.26 6.14
C LEU A 308 3.16 11.34 6.73
N ARG A 309 3.82 11.73 7.83
CA ARG A 309 4.78 10.87 8.55
C ARG A 309 4.14 9.56 9.00
N ARG A 310 2.92 9.61 9.54
CA ARG A 310 2.17 8.39 9.89
C ARG A 310 1.88 7.52 8.67
N ARG A 311 1.47 8.13 7.55
CA ARG A 311 1.22 7.42 6.29
C ARG A 311 2.48 6.76 5.73
N ALA A 312 3.62 7.45 5.78
CA ALA A 312 4.91 6.92 5.36
C ALA A 312 5.30 5.67 6.18
N ARG A 313 5.16 5.71 7.52
CA ARG A 313 5.40 4.55 8.39
C ARG A 313 4.50 3.36 8.06
N ILE A 314 3.21 3.61 7.78
CA ILE A 314 2.27 2.53 7.40
C ILE A 314 2.66 1.91 6.06
N LEU A 315 3.10 2.72 5.08
CA LEU A 315 3.54 2.21 3.79
C LEU A 315 4.83 1.40 3.91
N GLU A 316 5.77 1.86 4.73
CA GLU A 316 7.00 1.14 5.05
C GLU A 316 6.71 -0.22 5.70
N GLN A 317 5.88 -0.27 6.74
CA GLN A 317 5.48 -1.53 7.36
C GLN A 317 4.85 -2.50 6.38
N LYS A 318 4.03 -2.00 5.43
CA LYS A 318 3.44 -2.83 4.39
C LYS A 318 4.46 -3.33 3.37
N ALA A 319 5.42 -2.49 2.99
CA ALA A 319 6.50 -2.88 2.07
C ALA A 319 7.38 -3.97 2.70
N VAL A 320 7.77 -3.80 3.97
CA VAL A 320 8.54 -4.80 4.73
C VAL A 320 7.76 -6.11 4.87
N ALA A 321 6.46 -6.05 5.22
CA ALA A 321 5.63 -7.23 5.34
C ALA A 321 5.45 -7.99 4.01
N ALA A 322 5.31 -7.27 2.89
CA ALA A 322 5.25 -7.88 1.57
C ALA A 322 6.61 -8.48 1.16
N GLY A 323 7.71 -7.74 1.41
CA GLY A 323 9.08 -8.15 1.11
C GLY A 323 9.53 -9.39 1.88
N ALA A 324 9.05 -9.59 3.11
CA ALA A 324 9.36 -10.76 3.93
C ALA A 324 8.95 -12.11 3.28
N SER A 325 8.00 -12.09 2.33
CA SER A 325 7.54 -13.30 1.64
C SER A 325 8.38 -13.67 0.40
N ILE A 326 9.17 -12.74 -0.14
CA ILE A 326 10.02 -12.94 -1.32
C ILE A 326 11.01 -14.10 -1.15
N PRO A 327 11.82 -14.20 -0.07
CA PRO A 327 12.81 -15.26 0.06
C PRO A 327 12.18 -16.66 0.12
N ALA A 328 11.01 -16.79 0.77
CA ALA A 328 10.30 -18.06 0.83
C ALA A 328 9.78 -18.50 -0.55
N ILE A 329 9.25 -17.57 -1.34
CA ILE A 329 8.79 -17.84 -2.72
C ILE A 329 9.97 -18.17 -3.62
N GLN A 330 11.10 -17.49 -3.44
CA GLN A 330 12.30 -17.74 -4.22
C GLN A 330 12.91 -19.12 -3.91
N ALA A 331 12.98 -19.50 -2.63
CA ALA A 331 13.38 -20.85 -2.25
C ALA A 331 12.44 -21.93 -2.81
N SER A 332 11.11 -21.67 -2.80
CA SER A 332 10.11 -22.55 -3.42
C SER A 332 10.35 -22.73 -4.93
N LEU A 333 10.65 -21.64 -5.64
CA LEU A 333 10.98 -21.67 -7.06
C LEU A 333 12.25 -22.48 -7.34
N ASP A 334 13.31 -22.27 -6.56
CA ASP A 334 14.58 -22.97 -6.71
C ASP A 334 14.43 -24.49 -6.48
N VAL A 335 13.70 -24.87 -5.43
CA VAL A 335 13.39 -26.29 -5.14
C VAL A 335 12.53 -26.92 -6.24
N ALA A 336 11.56 -26.18 -6.78
CA ALA A 336 10.74 -26.67 -7.89
C ALA A 336 11.60 -26.87 -9.16
N GLU A 337 12.45 -25.91 -9.51
CA GLU A 337 13.35 -26.03 -10.66
C GLU A 337 14.33 -27.19 -10.53
N SER A 338 14.94 -27.39 -9.34
CA SER A 338 15.84 -28.52 -9.11
C SER A 338 15.09 -29.85 -9.15
N GLY A 339 13.96 -29.95 -8.45
CA GLY A 339 13.17 -31.19 -8.38
C GLY A 339 12.67 -31.66 -9.75
N PHE A 340 12.24 -30.74 -10.61
CA PHE A 340 11.83 -31.12 -11.97
C PHE A 340 13.00 -31.52 -12.87
N ARG A 341 14.17 -30.88 -12.73
CA ARG A 341 15.37 -31.30 -13.48
C ARG A 341 15.79 -32.70 -13.08
N ASP A 342 15.84 -32.98 -11.78
CA ASP A 342 16.20 -34.30 -11.26
C ASP A 342 15.19 -35.36 -11.73
N ALA A 343 13.88 -35.09 -11.64
CA ALA A 343 12.84 -36.02 -12.11
C ALA A 343 12.94 -36.33 -13.61
N ILE A 344 13.25 -35.32 -14.45
CA ILE A 344 13.42 -35.50 -15.91
C ILE A 344 14.66 -36.35 -16.22
N ASP A 345 15.74 -36.16 -15.47
CA ASP A 345 16.99 -36.91 -15.64
C ASP A 345 16.84 -38.37 -15.19
N THR A 346 16.22 -38.59 -14.02
CA THR A 346 15.99 -39.93 -13.45
C THR A 346 15.03 -40.76 -14.31
N ALA A 347 13.90 -40.18 -14.73
CA ALA A 347 12.91 -40.89 -15.55
C ALA A 347 13.47 -41.35 -16.92
N ARG A 348 14.43 -40.62 -17.49
CA ARG A 348 14.98 -40.95 -18.81
C ARG A 348 16.02 -42.06 -18.76
N ILE A 349 16.92 -42.03 -17.78
CA ILE A 349 18.11 -42.89 -17.79
C ILE A 349 17.87 -44.11 -16.91
N GLU A 350 17.49 -43.89 -15.65
CA GLU A 350 17.44 -44.95 -14.66
C GLU A 350 16.26 -45.87 -14.91
N LEU A 351 15.09 -45.30 -15.21
CA LEU A 351 13.91 -46.11 -15.51
C LEU A 351 14.01 -46.83 -16.86
N ALA A 352 14.47 -46.16 -17.92
CA ALA A 352 14.62 -46.80 -19.23
C ALA A 352 15.55 -48.03 -19.16
N GLU A 353 16.70 -47.88 -18.49
CA GLU A 353 17.62 -49.00 -18.28
C GLU A 353 17.00 -50.07 -17.38
N ALA A 354 16.30 -49.69 -16.31
CA ALA A 354 15.64 -50.64 -15.41
C ALA A 354 14.54 -51.46 -16.11
N THR A 355 13.61 -50.80 -16.81
CA THR A 355 12.50 -51.42 -17.56
C THR A 355 13.03 -52.39 -18.61
N LYS A 356 14.01 -51.95 -19.43
CA LYS A 356 14.66 -52.83 -20.41
C LYS A 356 15.40 -53.99 -19.75
N SER A 357 16.07 -53.77 -18.61
CA SER A 357 16.75 -54.84 -17.89
C SER A 357 15.79 -55.91 -17.37
N VAL A 358 14.59 -55.53 -16.92
CA VAL A 358 13.55 -56.45 -16.45
C VAL A 358 13.00 -57.26 -17.62
N TYR A 359 12.68 -56.61 -18.74
CA TYR A 359 12.26 -57.27 -19.98
C TYR A 359 13.30 -58.30 -20.46
N ARG A 360 14.58 -57.92 -20.55
CA ARG A 360 15.68 -58.82 -20.95
C ARG A 360 15.82 -60.02 -20.01
N ARG A 361 15.73 -59.80 -18.70
CA ARG A 361 15.79 -60.89 -17.71
C ARG A 361 14.60 -61.84 -17.83
N ALA A 362 13.41 -61.31 -18.07
CA ALA A 362 12.21 -62.11 -18.29
C ALA A 362 12.31 -62.96 -19.55
N LEU A 363 12.82 -62.41 -20.66
CA LEU A 363 13.09 -63.16 -21.90
C LEU A 363 14.08 -64.33 -21.67
N ILE A 364 15.18 -64.10 -20.95
CA ILE A 364 16.15 -65.16 -20.61
C ILE A 364 15.47 -66.28 -19.81
N ASN A 365 14.66 -65.91 -18.82
CA ASN A 365 13.98 -66.89 -17.96
C ASN A 365 12.93 -67.70 -18.72
N ALA A 366 12.19 -67.06 -19.64
CA ALA A 366 11.16 -67.71 -20.46
C ALA A 366 11.77 -68.66 -21.50
N THR A 367 12.88 -68.27 -22.13
CA THR A 367 13.55 -69.06 -23.21
C THR A 367 14.55 -70.07 -22.67
N ARG A 368 14.97 -69.95 -21.40
CA ARG A 368 16.02 -70.75 -20.74
C ARG A 368 17.37 -70.71 -21.46
N ASN A 369 17.64 -69.67 -22.23
CA ASN A 369 18.88 -69.50 -22.98
C ASN A 369 19.66 -68.27 -22.47
N VAL A 370 20.79 -68.51 -21.79
CA VAL A 370 21.63 -67.45 -21.20
C VAL A 370 22.45 -66.72 -22.27
N ASP A 371 22.76 -67.39 -23.38
CA ASP A 371 23.57 -66.86 -24.50
C ASP A 371 22.80 -65.85 -25.37
N PHE A 372 21.51 -65.65 -25.11
CA PHE A 372 20.69 -64.63 -25.76
C PHE A 372 21.21 -63.21 -25.48
N THR A 373 21.57 -62.89 -24.23
CA THR A 373 22.05 -61.54 -23.91
C THR A 373 23.44 -61.24 -24.44
N SER A 374 24.31 -62.25 -24.59
CA SER A 374 25.66 -62.08 -25.15
C SER A 374 25.66 -61.92 -26.67
N SER A 375 24.73 -62.57 -27.38
CA SER A 375 24.51 -62.38 -28.82
C SER A 375 23.78 -61.06 -29.14
N TYR A 376 22.80 -60.66 -28.33
CA TYR A 376 22.05 -59.40 -28.46
C TYR A 376 22.84 -58.15 -28.03
N LEU A 377 23.66 -58.20 -26.97
CA LEU A 377 24.50 -57.07 -26.51
C LEU A 377 25.92 -57.10 -27.09
N GLY A 378 26.30 -58.18 -27.78
CA GLY A 378 27.67 -58.44 -28.26
C GLY A 378 28.17 -57.49 -29.35
N ILE A 379 27.27 -56.72 -29.98
CA ILE A 379 27.64 -55.60 -30.84
C ILE A 379 27.53 -54.32 -30.01
N ALA A 380 28.47 -54.12 -29.09
CA ALA A 380 28.62 -52.86 -28.39
C ALA A 380 28.92 -51.75 -29.42
N HIS A 381 27.90 -51.00 -29.83
CA HIS A 381 28.11 -49.78 -30.60
C HIS A 381 28.98 -48.81 -29.76
N PRO A 382 30.14 -48.36 -30.26
CA PRO A 382 31.11 -47.57 -29.50
C PRO A 382 30.58 -46.19 -29.04
N ASN A 383 29.39 -45.78 -29.46
CA ASN A 383 28.81 -44.47 -29.14
C ASN A 383 28.08 -44.40 -27.78
N ALA A 384 27.56 -45.50 -27.23
CA ALA A 384 26.79 -45.47 -25.99
C ALA A 384 27.67 -45.20 -24.75
N ASN A 385 28.85 -45.83 -24.67
CA ASN A 385 29.82 -45.57 -23.61
C ASN A 385 30.41 -44.16 -23.70
N SER A 386 30.65 -43.64 -24.92
CA SER A 386 31.15 -42.29 -25.11
C SER A 386 30.15 -41.19 -24.67
N SER A 387 28.84 -41.46 -24.81
CA SER A 387 27.79 -40.52 -24.40
C SER A 387 27.60 -40.51 -22.88
N ARG A 388 27.70 -41.69 -22.24
CA ARG A 388 27.68 -41.84 -20.79
C ARG A 388 28.91 -41.19 -20.14
N GLU A 389 30.11 -41.41 -20.68
CA GLU A 389 31.35 -40.77 -20.20
C GLU A 389 31.36 -39.25 -20.40
N ARG A 390 30.87 -38.75 -21.56
CA ARG A 390 30.72 -37.31 -21.79
C ARG A 390 29.75 -36.67 -20.80
N MET A 391 28.60 -37.29 -20.53
CA MET A 391 27.64 -36.78 -19.55
C MET A 391 28.16 -36.84 -18.11
N ILE A 392 28.90 -37.90 -17.73
CA ILE A 392 29.52 -37.98 -16.41
C ILE A 392 30.55 -36.87 -16.23
N LYS A 393 31.34 -36.60 -17.28
CA LYS A 393 32.31 -35.49 -17.30
C LYS A 393 31.62 -34.12 -17.26
N GLU A 394 30.54 -33.92 -18.02
CA GLU A 394 29.72 -32.70 -17.95
C GLU A 394 29.06 -32.49 -16.58
N ARG A 395 28.58 -33.55 -15.92
CA ARG A 395 28.03 -33.48 -14.56
C ARG A 395 29.11 -33.11 -13.54
N ALA A 396 30.32 -33.66 -13.67
CA ALA A 396 31.45 -33.31 -12.81
C ALA A 396 31.87 -31.84 -12.99
N ASP A 397 31.95 -31.38 -14.24
CA ASP A 397 32.32 -29.99 -14.57
C ASP A 397 31.21 -29.00 -14.17
N GLY A 398 29.94 -29.36 -14.34
CA GLY A 398 28.80 -28.56 -13.90
C GLY A 398 28.72 -28.40 -12.38
N ARG A 399 29.05 -29.46 -11.62
CA ARG A 399 29.14 -29.38 -10.15
C ARG A 399 30.31 -28.48 -9.70
N LYS A 400 31.48 -28.57 -10.36
CA LYS A 400 32.61 -27.66 -10.09
C LYS A 400 32.25 -26.20 -10.36
N ARG A 401 31.64 -25.88 -11.51
CA ARG A 401 31.24 -24.50 -11.84
C ARG A 401 30.19 -23.94 -10.87
N ARG A 402 29.28 -24.77 -10.36
CA ARG A 402 28.33 -24.35 -9.32
C ARG A 402 29.00 -24.06 -7.99
N ALA A 403 29.95 -24.89 -7.57
CA ALA A 403 30.74 -24.64 -6.35
C ALA A 403 31.55 -23.34 -6.45
N GLU A 404 32.14 -23.07 -7.62
CA GLU A 404 32.86 -21.82 -7.88
C GLU A 404 31.93 -20.60 -7.90
N HIS A 405 30.71 -20.73 -8.47
CA HIS A 405 29.72 -19.66 -8.48
C HIS A 405 29.12 -19.38 -7.10
N SER A 406 28.91 -20.41 -6.27
CA SER A 406 28.44 -20.23 -4.89
C SER A 406 29.51 -19.56 -4.02
N VAL A 407 30.79 -19.87 -4.24
CA VAL A 407 31.91 -19.22 -3.54
C VAL A 407 32.09 -17.77 -3.99
N ARG A 408 31.85 -17.44 -5.27
CA ARG A 408 31.85 -16.05 -5.76
C ARG A 408 30.70 -15.22 -5.21
N LEU A 409 29.50 -15.79 -5.09
CA LEU A 409 28.35 -15.10 -4.52
C LEU A 409 28.48 -14.88 -3.01
N SER A 410 29.15 -15.78 -2.28
CA SER A 410 29.45 -15.56 -0.86
C SER A 410 30.58 -14.55 -0.64
N SER A 411 31.57 -14.45 -1.53
CA SER A 411 32.63 -13.43 -1.44
C SER A 411 32.15 -12.03 -1.85
N SER A 412 31.09 -11.92 -2.67
CA SER A 412 30.50 -10.64 -3.11
C SER A 412 29.58 -9.99 -2.06
N ASN A 413 29.22 -10.69 -0.98
CA ASN A 413 28.33 -10.18 0.07
C ASN A 413 29.05 -9.69 1.33
N ASN A 414 30.39 -9.62 1.34
CA ASN A 414 31.12 -8.82 2.32
C ASN A 414 31.07 -7.33 1.94
N VAL A 415 29.85 -6.76 1.98
CA VAL A 415 29.69 -5.32 2.14
C VAL A 415 29.98 -5.05 3.61
N THR A 416 31.13 -4.43 3.86
CA THR A 416 31.47 -3.77 5.13
C THR A 416 30.29 -2.95 5.61
N VAL A 417 29.63 -3.45 6.66
CA VAL A 417 28.71 -2.66 7.48
C VAL A 417 29.57 -1.59 8.17
N PRO A 418 29.32 -0.29 7.97
CA PRO A 418 30.02 0.73 8.74
C PRO A 418 29.65 0.56 10.22
N PRO A 419 30.61 0.70 11.16
CA PRO A 419 30.34 0.57 12.58
C PRO A 419 29.32 1.64 13.03
N SER A 420 28.37 1.20 13.84
CA SER A 420 27.38 2.05 14.51
C SER A 420 28.11 3.08 15.41
N PRO A 421 27.79 4.38 15.34
CA PRO A 421 28.45 5.40 16.14
C PRO A 421 27.75 5.55 17.50
N ASP A 422 27.73 4.51 18.34
CA ASP A 422 27.20 4.58 19.71
C ASP A 422 27.71 3.38 20.52
N ALA A 423 28.96 3.41 20.97
CA ALA A 423 29.47 2.62 22.09
C ALA A 423 30.96 2.91 22.33
N PHE A 424 31.30 4.07 22.90
CA PHE A 424 32.54 4.27 23.68
C PHE A 424 32.42 5.60 24.42
N ASP A 425 31.97 5.53 25.66
CA ASP A 425 32.40 6.41 26.75
C ASP A 425 32.07 5.67 28.03
N ASP A 426 33.03 4.88 28.49
CA ASP A 426 33.33 4.69 29.90
C ASP A 426 34.62 3.87 30.00
N VAL A 427 35.44 4.25 30.98
CA VAL A 427 36.63 3.56 31.52
C VAL A 427 38.00 4.14 31.12
N GLU A 428 38.56 4.83 32.13
CA GLU A 428 39.97 4.94 32.53
C GLU A 428 40.87 6.07 31.97
N GLY A 429 41.03 7.10 32.80
CA GLY A 429 42.24 7.93 32.88
C GLY A 429 42.66 8.09 34.33
N ASN A 430 43.38 7.09 34.87
CA ASN A 430 44.07 7.18 36.15
C ASN A 430 45.55 6.82 35.92
N VAL A 431 46.37 7.79 35.54
CA VAL A 431 47.83 7.76 35.71
C VAL A 431 48.34 9.21 35.88
N SER A 432 49.04 9.43 37.01
CA SER A 432 49.75 10.64 37.50
C SER A 432 48.91 11.73 38.14
#